data_AF-A0A1G8AH53-F1
#
_entry.id   AF-A0A1G8AH53-F1
#
_cell.length_a   1.000
_cell.length_b   1.000
_cell.length_c   1.000
_cell.angle_alpha   90.00
_cell.angle_beta   90.00
_cell.angle_gamma   90.00
#
_symmetry.space_group_name_H-M   'P 1'
#
loop_
_entity.id
_entity.type
_entity.pdbx_description
1 polymer ?
#
loop_
_entity_poly.entity_id
_entity_poly.type
_entity_poly.pdbx_seq_one_letter_code
_entity_poly.pdbx_strand_id
1 'polypeptide(L)'
;MSVVPTIDGSLVRRLIAEQFPHWSQLEVRPVESDGWDNRSFRLSAELSARLPSAAPYAPQVAKEVRWLPVLADVVSLPIPEVVGVGVSGAGYPFPWTIRRWIDGTPLAGAPLTDRKTLAADLAGFLGKLQHADRAGPVPWAHSAGRGPLHQWDEQTRRALSSLRDRVDVGSALPVWQDALEAGAAQARSSVWFHGDVAPGTC
;
A
#
# COMPACT_ATOMS: atom_id res chain seq x y z
N MET A 1 6.05 -17.03 18.15
CA MET A 1 5.99 -16.02 17.06
C MET A 1 7.36 -15.99 16.43
N SER A 2 7.48 -16.27 15.12
CA SER A 2 8.79 -16.20 14.45
C SER A 2 9.24 -14.74 14.44
N VAL A 3 10.41 -14.46 15.02
CA VAL A 3 11.03 -13.14 14.95
C VAL A 3 11.33 -12.89 13.47
N VAL A 4 10.77 -11.80 12.92
CA VAL A 4 11.14 -11.37 11.56
C VAL A 4 12.60 -10.94 11.64
N PRO A 5 13.51 -11.50 10.82
CA PRO A 5 14.91 -11.09 10.84
C PRO A 5 15.01 -9.60 10.46
N THR A 6 16.08 -8.93 10.88
CA THR A 6 16.40 -7.60 10.38
C THR A 6 16.42 -7.63 8.85
N ILE A 7 15.57 -6.82 8.23
CA ILE A 7 15.50 -6.73 6.77
C ILE A 7 16.54 -5.71 6.32
N ASP A 8 17.71 -6.20 5.93
CA ASP A 8 18.85 -5.40 5.45
C ASP A 8 19.28 -5.79 4.03
N GLY A 9 20.23 -5.04 3.47
CA GLY A 9 20.74 -5.30 2.12
C GLY A 9 21.42 -6.66 1.98
N SER A 10 22.01 -7.21 3.04
CA SER A 10 22.65 -8.53 3.04
C SER A 10 21.63 -9.65 2.93
N LEU A 11 20.51 -9.54 3.64
CA LEU A 11 19.37 -10.46 3.52
C LEU A 11 18.83 -10.45 2.09
N VAL A 12 18.60 -9.26 1.54
CA VAL A 12 18.05 -9.09 0.18
C VAL A 12 19.01 -9.63 -0.87
N ARG A 13 20.34 -9.44 -0.73
CA ARG A 13 21.34 -10.06 -1.62
C ARG A 13 21.27 -11.58 -1.60
N ARG A 14 21.15 -12.22 -0.42
CA ARG A 14 21.00 -13.67 -0.31
C ARG A 14 19.72 -14.16 -0.98
N LEU A 15 18.59 -13.49 -0.72
CA LEU A 15 17.31 -13.80 -1.35
C LEU A 15 17.38 -13.71 -2.89
N ILE A 16 17.99 -12.64 -3.42
CA ILE A 16 18.18 -12.47 -4.87
C ILE A 16 19.11 -13.54 -5.43
N ALA A 17 20.22 -13.84 -4.78
CA ALA A 17 21.15 -14.87 -5.25
C ALA A 17 20.50 -16.26 -5.30
N GLU A 18 19.66 -16.60 -4.31
CA GLU A 18 18.97 -17.89 -4.23
C GLU A 18 17.83 -18.00 -5.25
N GLN A 19 17.04 -16.93 -5.46
CA GLN A 19 15.76 -17.01 -6.19
C GLN A 19 15.78 -16.33 -7.57
N PHE A 20 16.70 -15.39 -7.79
CA PHE A 20 16.84 -14.60 -9.01
C PHE A 20 18.32 -14.49 -9.42
N PRO A 21 19.00 -15.62 -9.74
CA PRO A 21 20.46 -15.65 -9.92
C PRO A 21 20.98 -14.71 -11.02
N HIS A 22 20.15 -14.39 -12.02
CA HIS A 22 20.46 -13.44 -13.09
C HIS A 22 20.59 -11.98 -12.60
N TRP A 23 20.07 -11.66 -11.41
CA TRP A 23 20.20 -10.36 -10.74
C TRP A 23 21.18 -10.38 -9.55
N SER A 24 21.88 -11.50 -9.32
CA SER A 24 22.77 -11.69 -8.16
C SER A 24 23.91 -10.65 -8.05
N GLN A 25 24.33 -10.08 -9.19
CA GLN A 25 25.41 -9.09 -9.26
C GLN A 25 24.92 -7.65 -9.06
N LEU A 26 23.60 -7.43 -8.96
CA LEU A 26 23.07 -6.09 -8.74
C LEU A 26 23.47 -5.56 -7.35
N GLU A 27 23.68 -4.25 -7.28
CA GLU A 27 23.81 -3.59 -5.99
C GLU A 27 22.49 -3.68 -5.23
N VAL A 28 22.55 -3.67 -3.90
CA VAL A 28 21.37 -3.59 -3.06
C VAL A 28 21.57 -2.44 -2.11
N ARG A 29 20.82 -1.37 -2.32
CA ARG A 29 20.89 -0.13 -1.54
C ARG A 29 19.53 0.14 -0.91
N PRO A 30 19.43 0.38 0.40
CA PRO A 30 18.18 0.79 1.03
C PRO A 30 17.61 2.04 0.35
N VAL A 31 16.29 2.10 0.20
CA VAL A 31 15.62 3.35 -0.18
C VAL A 31 15.60 4.28 1.05
N GLU A 32 15.97 5.55 0.87
CA GLU A 32 16.15 6.50 1.97
C GLU A 32 14.85 6.81 2.73
N SER A 33 13.73 6.87 2.00
CA SER A 33 12.39 7.08 2.55
C SER A 33 11.58 5.81 2.36
N ASP A 34 11.39 5.07 3.45
CA ASP A 34 10.68 3.80 3.44
C ASP A 34 9.41 3.85 4.27
N GLY A 35 8.43 3.05 3.87
CA GLY A 35 7.15 2.96 4.55
C GLY A 35 7.21 2.12 5.83
N TRP A 36 6.11 2.14 6.58
CA TRP A 36 5.95 1.26 7.74
C TRP A 36 5.80 -0.22 7.33
N ASP A 37 4.98 -0.47 6.31
CA ASP A 37 4.51 -1.80 5.91
C ASP A 37 5.56 -2.65 5.20
N ASN A 38 6.55 -2.03 4.57
CA ASN A 38 7.54 -2.71 3.76
C ASN A 38 8.95 -2.17 4.01
N ARG A 39 9.94 -2.94 3.61
CA ARG A 39 11.30 -2.49 3.39
C ARG A 39 11.65 -2.55 1.91
N SER A 40 12.17 -1.45 1.38
CA SER A 40 12.41 -1.26 -0.04
C SER A 40 13.90 -1.05 -0.33
N PHE A 41 14.40 -1.71 -1.37
CA PHE A 41 15.81 -1.64 -1.76
C PHE A 41 15.93 -1.37 -3.26
N ARG A 42 16.74 -0.38 -3.63
CA ARG A 42 17.14 -0.12 -5.00
C ARG A 42 18.10 -1.20 -5.46
N LEU A 43 17.83 -1.80 -6.63
CA LEU A 43 18.68 -2.83 -7.24
C LEU A 43 19.49 -2.31 -8.43
N SER A 44 18.89 -1.40 -9.20
CA SER A 44 19.49 -0.73 -10.35
C SER A 44 18.77 0.60 -10.58
N ALA A 45 18.98 1.26 -11.73
CA ALA A 45 18.15 2.39 -12.17
C ALA A 45 16.70 1.97 -12.52
N GLU A 46 16.45 0.69 -12.77
CA GLU A 46 15.14 0.22 -13.24
C GLU A 46 14.40 -0.66 -12.23
N LEU A 47 15.08 -1.13 -11.18
CA LEU A 47 14.55 -2.18 -10.32
C LEU A 47 14.61 -1.82 -8.84
N SER A 48 13.64 -2.34 -8.10
CA SER A 48 13.60 -2.34 -6.64
C SER A 48 13.07 -3.65 -6.08
N ALA A 49 13.56 -4.07 -4.92
CA ALA A 49 12.97 -5.14 -4.11
C ALA A 49 12.09 -4.53 -3.02
N ARG A 50 10.92 -5.13 -2.75
CA ARG A 50 10.00 -4.71 -1.70
C ARG A 50 9.55 -5.90 -0.87
N LEU A 51 9.82 -5.82 0.43
CA LEU A 51 9.65 -6.89 1.40
C LEU A 51 8.70 -6.46 2.52
N PRO A 52 7.59 -7.17 2.77
CA PRO A 52 6.76 -6.97 3.97
C PRO A 52 7.58 -6.90 5.28
N SER A 53 7.34 -5.86 6.08
CA SER A 53 8.05 -5.67 7.35
C SER A 53 7.52 -6.57 8.48
N ALA A 54 6.29 -7.08 8.34
CA ALA A 54 5.63 -7.94 9.31
C ALA A 54 4.52 -8.80 8.67
N ALA A 55 4.08 -9.84 9.40
CA ALA A 55 3.07 -10.79 8.92
C ALA A 55 1.75 -10.16 8.45
N PRO A 56 1.20 -9.11 9.11
CA PRO A 56 -0.02 -8.44 8.64
C PRO A 56 0.10 -7.80 7.25
N TYR A 57 1.32 -7.48 6.79
CA TYR A 57 1.57 -6.83 5.50
C TYR A 57 1.82 -7.83 4.37
N ALA A 58 2.16 -9.08 4.68
CA ALA A 58 2.42 -10.12 3.69
C ALA A 58 1.27 -10.35 2.68
N PRO A 59 -0.03 -10.30 3.08
CA PRO A 59 -1.14 -10.42 2.13
C PRO A 59 -1.19 -9.34 1.03
N GLN A 60 -0.53 -8.18 1.25
CA GLN A 60 -0.46 -7.12 0.23
C GLN A 60 0.30 -7.59 -1.03
N VAL A 61 1.27 -8.50 -0.88
CA VAL A 61 2.06 -9.02 -2.00
C VAL A 61 1.17 -9.73 -3.02
N ALA A 62 0.34 -10.67 -2.58
CA ALA A 62 -0.55 -11.42 -3.47
C ALA A 62 -1.60 -10.50 -4.14
N LYS A 63 -2.09 -9.48 -3.42
CA LYS A 63 -3.00 -8.47 -3.95
C LYS A 63 -2.32 -7.68 -5.08
N GLU A 64 -1.12 -7.18 -4.85
CA GLU A 64 -0.41 -6.33 -5.80
C GLU A 64 0.02 -7.11 -7.05
N VAL A 65 0.55 -8.33 -6.88
CA VAL A 65 0.89 -9.24 -7.99
C VAL A 65 -0.32 -9.49 -8.89
N ARG A 66 -1.51 -9.68 -8.29
CA ARG A 66 -2.72 -9.97 -9.05
C ARG A 66 -3.31 -8.74 -9.73
N TRP A 67 -3.36 -7.60 -9.04
CA TRP A 67 -4.19 -6.47 -9.46
C TRP A 67 -3.44 -5.33 -10.14
N LEU A 68 -2.13 -5.17 -9.91
CA LEU A 68 -1.37 -4.14 -10.63
C LEU A 68 -1.42 -4.33 -12.15
N PRO A 69 -1.25 -5.55 -12.72
CA PRO A 69 -1.37 -5.74 -14.16
C PRO A 69 -2.76 -5.43 -14.70
N VAL A 70 -3.83 -5.76 -13.95
CA VAL A 70 -5.22 -5.49 -14.33
C VAL A 70 -5.53 -3.99 -14.38
N LEU A 71 -4.91 -3.22 -13.48
CA LEU A 71 -5.11 -1.77 -13.37
C LEU A 71 -4.20 -0.97 -14.29
N ALA A 72 -3.04 -1.51 -14.67
CA ALA A 72 -2.05 -0.84 -15.52
C ALA A 72 -2.65 -0.42 -16.88
N ASP A 73 -3.55 -1.22 -17.44
CA ASP A 73 -4.23 -0.94 -18.70
C ASP A 73 -5.34 0.13 -18.59
N VAL A 74 -5.70 0.54 -17.37
CA VAL A 74 -6.87 1.39 -17.11
C VAL A 74 -6.47 2.77 -16.63
N VAL A 75 -5.46 2.87 -15.77
CA VAL A 75 -5.08 4.13 -15.13
C VAL A 75 -4.29 5.06 -16.06
N SER A 76 -4.26 6.36 -15.76
CA SER A 76 -3.61 7.39 -16.60
C SER A 76 -2.15 7.66 -16.29
N LEU A 77 -1.66 7.20 -15.14
CA LEU A 77 -0.29 7.44 -14.68
C LEU A 77 0.42 6.10 -14.44
N PRO A 78 1.75 6.05 -14.55
CA PRO A 78 2.52 4.86 -14.23
C PRO A 78 2.21 4.34 -12.82
N ILE A 79 2.02 3.04 -12.70
CA ILE A 79 1.90 2.34 -11.42
C ILE A 79 2.99 1.26 -11.31
N PRO A 80 3.32 0.78 -10.10
CA PRO A 80 4.37 -0.22 -9.95
C PRO A 80 4.08 -1.48 -10.78
N GLU A 81 5.08 -1.98 -11.49
CA GLU A 81 5.01 -3.24 -12.23
C GLU A 81 5.81 -4.30 -11.47
N VAL A 82 5.20 -5.45 -11.17
CA VAL A 82 5.90 -6.57 -10.55
C VAL A 82 6.56 -7.44 -11.62
N VAL A 83 7.88 -7.56 -11.57
CA VAL A 83 8.69 -8.33 -12.53
C VAL A 83 9.33 -9.58 -11.93
N GLY A 84 9.22 -9.76 -10.61
CA GLY A 84 9.63 -10.97 -9.91
C GLY A 84 8.85 -11.15 -8.63
N VAL A 85 8.48 -12.39 -8.31
CA VAL A 85 7.80 -12.75 -7.06
C VAL A 85 8.65 -13.76 -6.32
N GLY A 86 9.22 -13.34 -5.20
CA GLY A 86 10.02 -14.18 -4.34
C GLY A 86 9.17 -14.87 -3.28
N VAL A 87 9.67 -16.00 -2.80
CA VAL A 87 9.11 -16.78 -1.69
C VAL A 87 9.97 -16.59 -0.43
N SER A 88 9.54 -17.17 0.69
CA SER A 88 10.36 -17.24 1.91
C SER A 88 11.72 -17.90 1.64
N GLY A 89 12.78 -17.40 2.26
CA GLY A 89 14.16 -17.89 2.07
C GLY A 89 15.15 -17.12 2.93
N ALA A 90 16.38 -17.61 3.08
CA ALA A 90 17.43 -16.96 3.87
C ALA A 90 17.01 -16.47 5.29
N GLY A 91 16.04 -17.14 5.92
CA GLY A 91 15.43 -16.77 7.22
C GLY A 91 14.28 -15.76 7.16
N TYR A 92 13.98 -15.18 6.00
CA TYR A 92 12.83 -14.30 5.78
C TYR A 92 11.55 -15.10 5.50
N PRO A 93 10.46 -14.88 6.26
CA PRO A 93 9.31 -15.80 6.27
C PRO A 93 8.19 -15.47 5.28
N PHE A 94 8.26 -14.34 4.56
CA PHE A 94 7.14 -13.85 3.75
C PHE A 94 7.44 -13.91 2.24
N PRO A 95 6.41 -13.95 1.38
CA PRO A 95 6.60 -13.61 -0.02
C PRO A 95 7.03 -12.14 -0.17
N TRP A 96 7.69 -11.83 -1.28
CA TRP A 96 8.19 -10.48 -1.59
C TRP A 96 8.24 -10.26 -3.10
N THR A 97 8.51 -9.03 -3.54
CA THR A 97 8.46 -8.68 -4.96
C THR A 97 9.69 -7.91 -5.42
N ILE A 98 10.08 -8.13 -6.67
CA ILE A 98 10.93 -7.23 -7.44
C ILE A 98 10.03 -6.46 -8.40
N ARG A 99 10.21 -5.14 -8.45
CA ARG A 99 9.37 -4.22 -9.22
C ARG A 99 10.19 -3.34 -10.14
N ARG A 100 9.58 -2.90 -11.23
CA ARG A 100 10.06 -1.73 -11.96
C ARG A 100 10.01 -0.52 -11.06
N TRP A 101 11.08 0.25 -11.10
CA TRP A 101 11.15 1.53 -10.45
C TRP A 101 10.54 2.61 -11.34
N ILE A 102 9.80 3.50 -10.71
CA ILE A 102 9.26 4.69 -11.35
C ILE A 102 10.18 5.84 -10.97
N ASP A 103 10.90 6.37 -11.95
CA ASP A 103 11.75 7.53 -11.73
C ASP A 103 10.88 8.75 -11.40
N GLY A 104 11.20 9.39 -10.28
CA GLY A 104 10.45 10.53 -9.77
C GLY A 104 10.88 10.90 -8.35
N THR A 105 10.36 12.03 -7.88
CA THR A 105 10.55 12.52 -6.51
C THR A 105 9.19 12.54 -5.83
N PRO A 106 9.01 11.92 -4.66
CA PRO A 106 7.75 11.98 -3.92
C PRO A 106 7.33 13.43 -3.65
N LEU A 107 6.04 13.73 -3.77
CA LEU A 107 5.50 15.08 -3.53
C LEU A 107 5.81 15.60 -2.13
N ALA A 108 5.94 14.72 -1.13
CA ALA A 108 6.31 15.10 0.23
C ALA A 108 7.65 15.85 0.32
N GLY A 109 8.56 15.63 -0.64
CA GLY A 109 9.87 16.27 -0.71
C GLY A 109 10.03 17.27 -1.87
N ALA A 110 8.99 17.49 -2.67
CA ALA A 110 9.08 18.29 -3.89
C ALA A 110 8.40 19.66 -3.73
N PRO A 111 8.97 20.74 -4.33
CA PRO A 111 8.29 22.03 -4.39
C PRO A 111 7.06 21.93 -5.30
N LEU A 112 5.89 22.28 -4.77
CA LEU A 112 4.63 22.30 -5.50
C LEU A 112 4.53 23.55 -6.40
N THR A 113 5.17 23.48 -7.56
CA THR A 113 5.26 24.61 -8.52
C THR A 113 4.01 24.75 -9.40
N ASP A 114 3.36 23.64 -9.78
CA ASP A 114 2.12 23.66 -10.57
C ASP A 114 1.02 22.80 -9.93
N ARG A 115 0.28 23.42 -9.02
CA ARG A 115 -0.82 22.77 -8.28
C ARG A 115 -2.02 22.44 -9.17
N LYS A 116 -2.23 23.18 -10.26
CA LYS A 116 -3.40 22.98 -11.12
C LYS A 116 -3.23 21.71 -11.94
N THR A 117 -2.06 21.54 -12.55
CA THR A 117 -1.72 20.32 -13.29
C THR A 117 -1.72 19.10 -12.36
N LEU A 118 -1.09 19.20 -11.19
CA LEU A 118 -1.13 18.12 -10.20
C LEU A 118 -2.55 17.71 -9.81
N ALA A 119 -3.44 18.68 -9.54
CA ALA A 119 -4.82 18.39 -9.19
C ALA A 119 -5.59 17.75 -10.34
N ALA A 120 -5.36 18.20 -11.58
CA ALA A 120 -5.98 17.63 -12.78
C ALA A 120 -5.51 16.19 -13.03
N ASP A 121 -4.21 15.92 -12.93
CA ASP A 121 -3.63 14.59 -13.14
C ASP A 121 -4.10 13.61 -12.07
N LEU A 122 -4.10 14.03 -10.80
CA LEU A 122 -4.59 13.20 -9.69
C LEU A 122 -6.09 12.91 -9.83
N ALA A 123 -6.90 13.92 -10.18
CA ALA A 123 -8.32 13.73 -10.43
C ALA A 123 -8.56 12.76 -11.61
N GLY A 124 -7.78 12.90 -12.69
CA GLY A 124 -7.84 12.00 -13.83
C GLY A 124 -7.49 10.55 -13.47
N PHE A 125 -6.42 10.35 -12.70
CA PHE A 125 -6.01 9.04 -12.23
C PHE A 125 -7.06 8.38 -11.34
N LEU A 126 -7.54 9.09 -10.32
CA LEU A 126 -8.55 8.58 -9.39
C LEU A 126 -9.89 8.33 -10.08
N GLY A 127 -10.26 9.19 -11.03
CA GLY A 127 -11.44 9.01 -11.87
C GLY A 127 -11.37 7.72 -12.68
N LYS A 128 -10.25 7.48 -13.39
CA LYS A 128 -10.06 6.24 -14.15
C LYS A 128 -10.04 5.00 -13.26
N LEU A 129 -9.38 5.08 -12.10
CA LEU A 129 -9.37 3.99 -11.14
C LEU A 129 -10.80 3.64 -10.69
N GLN A 130 -11.57 4.62 -10.21
CA GLN A 130 -12.93 4.40 -9.72
C GLN A 130 -13.88 3.83 -10.78
N HIS A 131 -13.67 4.17 -12.06
CA HIS A 131 -14.49 3.69 -13.18
C HIS A 131 -13.90 2.47 -13.89
N ALA A 132 -12.88 1.81 -13.32
CA ALA A 132 -12.33 0.60 -13.88
C ALA A 132 -13.41 -0.50 -13.91
N ASP A 133 -13.85 -0.88 -15.11
CA ASP A 133 -14.81 -1.97 -15.34
C ASP A 133 -14.13 -3.34 -15.18
N ARG A 134 -13.64 -3.60 -13.97
CA ARG A 134 -12.91 -4.78 -13.56
C ARG A 134 -13.42 -5.20 -12.20
N ALA A 135 -13.70 -6.49 -11.99
CA ALA A 135 -14.02 -6.97 -10.65
C ALA A 135 -12.79 -6.81 -9.74
N GLY A 136 -12.98 -6.23 -8.56
CA GLY A 136 -11.91 -6.01 -7.57
C GLY A 136 -11.99 -6.95 -6.36
N PRO A 137 -10.95 -6.95 -5.51
CA PRO A 137 -10.99 -7.71 -4.27
C PRO A 137 -11.99 -7.10 -3.29
N VAL A 138 -12.65 -7.95 -2.51
CA VAL A 138 -13.42 -7.50 -1.34
C VAL A 138 -12.49 -7.08 -0.21
N PRO A 139 -12.88 -6.11 0.65
CA PRO A 139 -12.09 -5.72 1.81
C PRO A 139 -11.64 -6.90 2.68
N TRP A 140 -10.35 -6.97 2.98
CA TRP A 140 -9.76 -7.99 3.86
C TRP A 140 -8.40 -7.50 4.40
N ALA A 141 -7.61 -8.37 5.05
CA ALA A 141 -6.30 -8.00 5.62
C ALA A 141 -5.33 -7.39 4.59
N HIS A 142 -5.43 -7.73 3.30
CA HIS A 142 -4.61 -7.13 2.23
C HIS A 142 -4.87 -5.63 2.00
N SER A 143 -5.97 -5.11 2.54
CA SER A 143 -6.34 -3.69 2.52
C SER A 143 -6.59 -3.14 3.93
N ALA A 144 -6.13 -3.86 4.97
CA ALA A 144 -6.44 -3.56 6.37
C ALA A 144 -7.94 -3.42 6.64
N GLY A 145 -8.78 -4.15 5.91
CA GLY A 145 -10.24 -4.07 6.03
C GLY A 145 -10.84 -2.76 5.51
N ARG A 146 -10.11 -1.91 4.79
CA ARG A 146 -10.68 -0.65 4.27
C ARG A 146 -11.89 -0.94 3.37
N GLY A 147 -13.02 -0.35 3.74
CA GLY A 147 -14.34 -0.65 3.17
C GLY A 147 -15.43 0.12 3.91
N PRO A 148 -16.70 -0.35 3.90
CA PRO A 148 -17.83 0.30 4.55
C PRO A 148 -17.57 0.63 6.02
N LEU A 149 -18.03 1.79 6.50
CA LEU A 149 -17.70 2.28 7.84
C LEU A 149 -18.28 1.40 8.97
N HIS A 150 -19.45 0.81 8.76
CA HIS A 150 -20.15 0.01 9.76
C HIS A 150 -19.33 -1.19 10.28
N GLN A 151 -18.40 -1.72 9.48
CA GLN A 151 -17.54 -2.83 9.90
C GLN A 151 -16.61 -2.44 11.08
N TRP A 152 -16.39 -1.14 11.28
CA TRP A 152 -15.55 -0.59 12.34
C TRP A 152 -16.33 -0.15 13.57
N ASP A 153 -17.67 -0.21 13.58
CA ASP A 153 -18.50 0.36 14.67
C ASP A 153 -18.13 -0.22 16.04
N GLU A 154 -18.07 -1.53 16.14
CA GLU A 154 -17.73 -2.21 17.39
C GLU A 154 -16.33 -1.85 17.89
N GLN A 155 -15.35 -1.79 16.98
CA GLN A 155 -13.97 -1.42 17.32
C GLN A 155 -13.89 0.04 17.76
N THR A 156 -14.54 0.96 17.03
CA THR A 156 -14.55 2.38 17.36
C THR A 156 -15.18 2.63 18.72
N ARG A 157 -16.33 2.01 19.01
CA ARG A 157 -16.99 2.14 20.32
C ARG A 157 -16.13 1.60 21.46
N ARG A 158 -15.46 0.47 21.27
CA ARG A 158 -14.48 -0.07 22.24
C ARG A 158 -13.30 0.90 22.46
N ALA A 159 -12.78 1.49 21.39
CA ALA A 159 -11.69 2.46 21.48
C ALA A 159 -12.13 3.73 22.24
N LEU A 160 -13.31 4.27 21.94
CA LEU A 160 -13.88 5.42 22.67
C LEU A 160 -14.07 5.11 24.16
N SER A 161 -14.59 3.93 24.49
CA SER A 161 -14.72 3.50 25.90
C SER A 161 -13.37 3.40 26.61
N SER A 162 -12.37 2.82 25.94
CA SER A 162 -11.02 2.64 26.49
C SER A 162 -10.24 3.96 26.64
N LEU A 163 -10.61 4.98 25.84
CA LEU A 163 -9.95 6.28 25.79
C LEU A 163 -10.78 7.39 26.45
N ARG A 164 -11.79 7.04 27.25
CA ARG A 164 -12.71 7.99 27.91
C ARG A 164 -12.04 9.09 28.72
N ASP A 165 -10.84 8.82 29.26
CA ASP A 165 -10.06 9.78 30.06
C ASP A 165 -9.11 10.63 29.20
N ARG A 166 -9.09 10.41 27.88
CA ARG A 166 -8.17 11.05 26.92
C ARG A 166 -8.88 11.72 25.75
N VAL A 167 -10.14 11.37 25.50
CA VAL A 167 -10.96 11.85 24.39
C VAL A 167 -12.33 12.24 24.93
N ASP A 168 -12.88 13.35 24.43
CA ASP A 168 -14.28 13.71 24.69
C ASP A 168 -15.22 12.74 23.95
N VAL A 169 -15.59 11.66 24.64
CA VAL A 169 -16.52 10.65 24.12
C VAL A 169 -17.91 11.23 23.87
N GLY A 170 -18.33 12.22 24.66
CA GLY A 170 -19.63 12.87 24.53
C GLY A 170 -19.77 13.60 23.20
N SER A 171 -18.69 14.22 22.72
CA SER A 171 -18.64 14.87 21.41
C SER A 171 -18.29 13.91 20.27
N ALA A 172 -17.45 12.90 20.52
CA ALA A 172 -16.99 11.98 19.47
C ALA A 172 -18.06 10.96 19.03
N LEU A 173 -18.89 10.48 19.96
CA LEU A 173 -19.89 9.46 19.66
C LEU A 173 -20.99 9.95 18.69
N PRO A 174 -21.55 11.17 18.83
CA PRO A 174 -22.46 11.73 17.85
C PRO A 174 -21.85 11.82 16.45
N VAL A 175 -20.62 12.34 16.33
CA VAL A 175 -19.92 12.43 15.03
C VAL A 175 -19.75 11.05 14.38
N TRP A 176 -19.44 10.03 15.19
CA TRP A 176 -19.35 8.65 14.70
C TRP A 176 -20.71 8.11 14.24
N GLN A 177 -21.78 8.39 14.98
CA GLN A 177 -23.14 7.99 14.61
C GLN A 177 -23.58 8.66 13.31
N ASP A 178 -23.37 9.97 13.18
CA ASP A 178 -23.67 10.73 11.96
C ASP A 178 -22.93 10.12 10.74
N ALA A 179 -21.66 9.74 10.91
CA ALA A 179 -20.87 9.12 9.84
C ALA A 179 -21.42 7.74 9.42
N LEU A 180 -21.89 6.93 10.38
CA LEU A 180 -22.52 5.64 10.10
C LEU A 180 -23.83 5.80 9.36
N GLU A 181 -24.68 6.73 9.80
CA GLU A 181 -25.97 7.02 9.16
C GLU A 181 -25.77 7.54 7.73
N ALA A 182 -24.85 8.49 7.54
CA ALA A 182 -24.49 9.00 6.23
C ALA A 182 -23.96 7.90 5.30
N GLY A 183 -23.11 7.01 5.82
CA GLY A 183 -22.57 5.88 5.07
C GLY A 183 -23.63 4.86 4.68
N ALA A 184 -24.61 4.60 5.55
CA ALA A 184 -25.72 3.69 5.27
C ALA A 184 -26.71 4.29 4.25
N ALA A 185 -26.96 5.60 4.29
CA ALA A 185 -27.83 6.28 3.35
C ALA A 185 -27.26 6.35 1.93
N GLN A 186 -25.93 6.32 1.79
CA GLN A 186 -25.23 6.36 0.50
C GLN A 186 -24.92 4.95 -0.01
N ALA A 187 -25.94 4.23 -0.47
CA ALA A 187 -25.75 2.98 -1.19
C ALA A 187 -25.05 3.26 -2.55
N ARG A 188 -23.72 3.27 -2.56
CA ARG A 188 -22.91 3.41 -3.78
C ARG A 188 -22.48 2.04 -4.27
N SER A 189 -22.39 1.89 -5.59
CA SER A 189 -21.70 0.74 -6.19
C SER A 189 -20.27 0.67 -5.66
N SER A 190 -19.78 -0.54 -5.44
CA SER A 190 -18.38 -0.75 -5.09
C SER A 190 -17.49 -0.27 -6.24
N VAL A 191 -16.51 0.56 -5.91
CA VAL A 191 -15.52 1.08 -6.86
C VAL A 191 -14.12 0.71 -6.41
N TRP A 192 -13.19 0.71 -7.34
CA TRP A 192 -11.77 0.68 -7.00
C TRP A 192 -11.35 2.00 -6.34
N PHE A 193 -10.43 1.91 -5.39
CA PHE A 193 -9.84 3.07 -4.75
C PHE A 193 -8.40 2.75 -4.35
N HIS A 194 -7.56 3.77 -4.30
CA HIS A 194 -6.13 3.61 -3.94
C HIS A 194 -5.98 3.19 -2.47
N GLY A 195 -6.79 3.77 -1.59
CA GLY A 195 -6.83 3.45 -0.15
C GLY A 195 -5.85 4.22 0.72
N ASP A 196 -4.88 4.91 0.11
CA ASP A 196 -3.88 5.72 0.81
C ASP A 196 -3.25 6.79 -0.12
N VAL A 197 -4.05 7.74 -0.61
CA VAL A 197 -3.51 8.82 -1.47
C VAL A 197 -2.90 9.90 -0.57
N ALA A 198 -1.58 10.02 -0.58
CA ALA A 198 -0.84 11.00 0.22
C ALA A 198 0.40 11.51 -0.52
N PRO A 199 1.00 12.65 -0.11
CA PRO A 199 2.22 13.15 -0.74
C PRO A 199 3.42 12.19 -0.75
N GLY A 200 3.46 11.21 0.17
CA GLY A 200 4.49 10.17 0.18
C GLY A 200 4.25 9.02 -0.80
N THR A 201 3.05 8.91 -1.37
CA THR A 201 2.64 7.87 -2.32
C THR A 201 2.38 8.41 -3.72
N CYS A 202 2.63 9.71 -3.93
CA CYS A 202 2.44 10.45 -5.16
C CYS A 202 3.75 11.09 -5.60
#